data_AF-K2EQN4-F1
#
_entry.id   AF-K2EQN4-F1
#
_cell.length_a   1.000
_cell.length_b   1.000
_cell.length_c   1.000
_cell.angle_alpha   90.00
_cell.angle_beta   90.00
_cell.angle_gamma   90.00
#
_symmetry.space_group_name_H-M   'P 1'
#
loop_
_entity.id
_entity.type
_entity.pdbx_description
1 polymer ?
#
loop_
_entity_poly.entity_id
_entity_poly.type
_entity_poly.pdbx_seq_one_letter_code
_entity_poly.pdbx_strand_id
1 'polypeptide(L)'
;MDIIDKFQINPTNEFHILRHFEFVDDAYKKTLIGKPYWYYDYSKKKFIASHISKNDVEHALETIGTKFYKNIPGIENPKKILELIREKFMTFNLNNEAHWTAEKEDKHFVFTFEYDFAVGDKNVVSIKSLADDDKKNVKKVFRSKCAGESNIAVNTVSGIELQSANMIYVEIFETKQLPFFVITSFPDCLASAIPDDELVFVV
;
A
#
# COMPACT_ATOMS: atom_id res chain seq x y z
N MET A 1 -5.50 22.40 -12.93
CA MET A 1 -6.21 21.51 -12.00
C MET A 1 -5.60 21.76 -10.64
N ASP A 2 -6.42 22.12 -9.66
CA ASP A 2 -5.93 22.36 -8.31
C ASP A 2 -5.32 21.07 -7.76
N ILE A 3 -4.31 21.17 -6.89
CA ILE A 3 -3.72 20.01 -6.22
C ILE A 3 -4.79 19.26 -5.42
N ILE A 4 -5.81 19.98 -4.95
CA ILE A 4 -6.99 19.46 -4.26
C ILE A 4 -7.84 18.59 -5.19
N ASP A 5 -7.99 18.99 -6.46
CA ASP A 5 -8.80 18.26 -7.45
C ASP A 5 -8.17 16.91 -7.84
N LYS A 6 -6.84 16.78 -7.68
CA LYS A 6 -6.09 15.54 -7.93
C LYS A 6 -6.31 14.49 -6.83
N PHE A 7 -6.62 14.90 -5.60
CA PHE A 7 -6.90 13.96 -4.52
C PHE A 7 -8.32 13.40 -4.66
N GLN A 8 -8.42 12.21 -5.26
CA GLN A 8 -9.69 11.54 -5.51
C GLN A 8 -9.76 10.20 -4.80
N ILE A 9 -10.85 10.00 -4.07
CA ILE A 9 -11.26 8.68 -3.58
C ILE A 9 -11.96 8.00 -4.74
N ASN A 10 -11.28 7.03 -5.34
CA ASN A 10 -11.72 6.38 -6.56
C ASN A 10 -11.38 4.88 -6.52
N PRO A 11 -11.96 4.06 -7.41
CA PRO A 11 -11.76 2.62 -7.39
C PRO A 11 -10.29 2.19 -7.57
N THR A 12 -9.46 2.98 -8.26
CA THR A 12 -8.02 2.70 -8.41
C THR A 12 -7.31 2.76 -7.06
N ASN A 13 -7.50 3.85 -6.31
CA ASN A 13 -6.88 4.04 -5.00
C ASN A 13 -7.47 3.08 -3.96
N GLU A 14 -8.80 2.88 -3.96
CA GLU A 14 -9.44 1.90 -3.07
C GLU A 14 -8.92 0.49 -3.32
N PHE A 15 -8.78 0.08 -4.59
CA PHE A 15 -8.23 -1.24 -4.95
C PHE A 15 -6.73 -1.38 -4.64
N HIS A 16 -5.94 -0.32 -4.85
CA HIS A 16 -4.52 -0.35 -4.54
C HIS A 16 -4.29 -0.53 -3.04
N ILE A 17 -5.00 0.25 -2.22
CA ILE A 17 -4.90 0.18 -0.75
C ILE A 17 -5.50 -1.12 -0.19
N LEU A 18 -6.50 -1.73 -0.85
CA LEU A 18 -7.05 -3.04 -0.46
C LEU A 18 -5.95 -4.10 -0.24
N ARG A 19 -4.84 -4.01 -0.96
CA ARG A 19 -3.69 -4.90 -0.82
C ARG A 19 -3.00 -4.82 0.53
N HIS A 20 -3.27 -3.77 1.29
CA HIS A 20 -2.73 -3.56 2.63
C HIS A 20 -3.75 -3.87 3.72
N PHE A 21 -4.86 -4.54 3.41
CA PHE A 21 -5.81 -5.00 4.42
C PHE A 21 -5.68 -6.51 4.65
N GLU A 22 -5.65 -6.93 5.91
CA GLU A 22 -5.80 -8.34 6.27
C GLU A 22 -7.23 -8.82 5.95
N PHE A 23 -8.21 -7.95 6.19
CA PHE A 23 -9.62 -8.24 5.99
C PHE A 23 -10.41 -6.98 5.65
N VAL A 24 -11.38 -7.11 4.75
CA VAL A 24 -12.50 -6.17 4.57
C VAL A 24 -13.80 -6.96 4.49
N ASP A 25 -14.91 -6.35 4.91
CA ASP A 25 -16.20 -7.04 4.88
C ASP A 25 -16.70 -7.32 3.45
N ASP A 26 -17.50 -8.37 3.29
CA ASP A 26 -17.98 -8.80 1.98
C ASP A 26 -18.95 -7.80 1.32
N ALA A 27 -19.62 -6.95 2.10
CA ALA A 27 -20.48 -5.91 1.55
C ALA A 27 -19.64 -4.85 0.86
N TYR A 28 -18.52 -4.44 1.46
CA TYR A 28 -17.55 -3.52 0.87
C TYR A 28 -16.89 -4.11 -0.37
N LYS A 29 -16.44 -5.38 -0.32
CA LYS A 29 -15.87 -6.08 -1.50
C LYS A 29 -16.78 -5.98 -2.73
N LYS A 30 -18.09 -6.17 -2.54
CA LYS A 30 -19.09 -6.08 -3.62
C LYS A 30 -19.19 -4.69 -4.24
N THR A 31 -18.84 -3.62 -3.51
CA THR A 31 -18.89 -2.24 -4.05
C THR A 31 -17.79 -1.96 -5.07
N LEU A 32 -16.67 -2.69 -4.99
CA LEU A 32 -15.53 -2.57 -5.90
C LEU A 32 -15.71 -3.36 -7.20
N ILE A 33 -16.42 -4.50 -7.15
CA ILE A 33 -16.57 -5.38 -8.31
C ILE A 33 -17.26 -4.65 -9.47
N GLY A 34 -16.68 -4.76 -10.66
CA GLY A 34 -17.13 -4.12 -11.89
C GLY A 34 -16.77 -2.65 -12.01
N LYS A 35 -16.10 -2.03 -11.02
CA LYS A 35 -15.67 -0.64 -11.12
C LYS A 35 -14.46 -0.50 -12.06
N PRO A 36 -14.41 0.57 -12.87
CA PRO A 36 -13.25 0.86 -13.70
C PRO A 36 -12.08 1.29 -12.82
N TYR A 37 -10.89 0.75 -13.09
CA TYR A 37 -9.68 1.07 -12.36
C TYR A 37 -8.45 1.02 -13.28
N TRP A 38 -7.33 1.54 -12.78
CA TRP A 38 -6.04 1.50 -13.45
C TRP A 38 -5.05 0.70 -12.62
N TYR A 39 -4.30 -0.21 -13.25
CA TYR A 39 -3.16 -0.88 -12.61
C TYR A 39 -1.88 -0.54 -13.36
N TYR A 40 -0.75 -0.52 -12.66
CA TYR A 40 0.55 -0.34 -13.29
C TYR A 40 1.05 -1.69 -13.83
N ASP A 41 1.28 -1.77 -15.13
CA ASP A 41 1.88 -2.95 -15.76
C ASP A 41 3.40 -2.76 -15.78
N TYR A 42 4.11 -3.47 -14.90
CA TYR A 42 5.57 -3.36 -14.77
C TYR A 42 6.32 -3.82 -16.03
N SER A 43 5.74 -4.70 -16.84
CA SER A 43 6.35 -5.13 -18.10
C SER A 43 6.27 -4.05 -19.19
N LYS A 44 5.17 -3.27 -19.20
CA LYS A 44 4.93 -2.19 -20.16
C LYS A 44 5.29 -0.80 -19.62
N LYS A 45 5.64 -0.71 -18.34
CA LYS A 45 6.00 0.52 -17.61
C LYS A 45 4.94 1.63 -17.74
N LYS A 46 3.65 1.26 -17.66
CA LYS A 46 2.53 2.21 -17.81
C LYS A 46 1.27 1.74 -17.09
N PHE A 47 0.35 2.67 -16.87
CA PHE A 47 -0.97 2.36 -16.36
C PHE A 47 -1.87 1.79 -17.47
N ILE A 48 -2.66 0.78 -17.12
CA ILE A 48 -3.61 0.11 -18.02
C ILE A 48 -4.99 0.13 -17.36
N ALA A 49 -6.00 0.56 -18.12
CA ALA A 49 -7.38 0.55 -17.70
C ALA A 49 -7.95 -0.87 -17.71
N SER A 50 -8.74 -1.20 -16.68
CA SER A 50 -9.45 -2.47 -16.56
C SER A 50 -10.71 -2.31 -15.69
N HIS A 51 -11.36 -3.42 -15.36
CA HIS A 51 -12.45 -3.49 -14.39
C HIS A 51 -12.10 -4.49 -13.29
N ILE A 52 -12.45 -4.16 -12.04
CA ILE A 52 -12.16 -5.02 -10.90
C ILE A 52 -13.07 -6.25 -10.95
N SER A 53 -12.50 -7.44 -11.08
CA SER A 53 -13.23 -8.70 -10.96
C SER A 53 -13.30 -9.17 -9.50
N LYS A 54 -14.15 -10.18 -9.24
CA LYS A 54 -14.17 -10.85 -7.92
C LYS A 54 -12.79 -11.43 -7.56
N ASN A 55 -12.12 -12.06 -8.53
CA ASN A 55 -10.81 -12.65 -8.30
C ASN A 55 -9.74 -11.59 -8.00
N ASP A 56 -9.84 -10.41 -8.61
CA ASP A 56 -8.90 -9.31 -8.33
C ASP A 56 -8.98 -8.86 -6.87
N VAL A 57 -10.17 -8.80 -6.29
CA VAL A 57 -10.38 -8.47 -4.87
C VAL A 57 -9.70 -9.49 -3.96
N GLU A 58 -9.89 -10.79 -4.23
CA GLU A 58 -9.24 -11.85 -3.44
C GLU A 58 -7.71 -11.83 -3.63
N HIS A 59 -7.22 -11.67 -4.86
CA HIS A 59 -5.79 -11.54 -5.14
C HIS A 59 -5.16 -10.32 -4.46
N ALA A 60 -5.89 -9.21 -4.35
CA ALA A 60 -5.43 -8.04 -3.62
C ALA A 60 -5.25 -8.36 -2.14
N LEU A 61 -6.24 -8.98 -1.50
CA LEU A 61 -6.16 -9.39 -0.09
C LEU A 61 -5.04 -10.42 0.17
N GLU A 62 -4.81 -11.35 -0.76
CA GLU A 62 -3.71 -12.33 -0.71
C GLU A 62 -2.32 -11.73 -0.97
N THR A 63 -2.22 -10.46 -1.37
CA THR A 63 -0.93 -9.85 -1.72
C THR A 63 0.00 -9.81 -0.50
N ILE A 64 1.23 -10.30 -0.64
CA ILE A 64 2.26 -10.22 0.39
C ILE A 64 2.68 -8.77 0.56
N GLY A 65 2.54 -8.27 1.78
CA GLY A 65 2.83 -6.89 2.15
C GLY A 65 2.51 -6.65 3.62
N THR A 66 2.78 -5.44 4.08
CA THR A 66 2.35 -4.99 5.41
C THR A 66 0.84 -4.75 5.42
N LYS A 67 0.15 -5.28 6.43
CA LYS A 67 -1.31 -5.34 6.50
C LYS A 67 -1.86 -4.62 7.73
N PHE A 68 -2.89 -3.83 7.51
CA PHE A 68 -3.77 -3.35 8.55
C PHE A 68 -4.52 -4.51 9.19
N TYR A 69 -4.60 -4.52 10.53
CA TYR A 69 -5.44 -5.47 11.24
C TYR A 69 -6.92 -5.31 10.90
N LYS A 70 -7.67 -6.36 11.15
CA LYS A 70 -9.12 -6.37 10.98
C LYS A 70 -9.84 -5.39 11.93
N ASN A 71 -10.86 -4.71 11.42
CA ASN A 71 -11.85 -3.93 12.17
C ASN A 71 -11.27 -2.78 13.03
N ILE A 72 -10.17 -2.16 12.61
CA ILE A 72 -9.62 -0.95 13.26
C ILE A 72 -10.63 0.20 13.09
N PRO A 73 -11.25 0.72 14.18
CA PRO A 73 -12.23 1.80 14.08
C PRO A 73 -11.71 2.99 13.30
N GLY A 74 -12.46 3.48 12.31
CA GLY A 74 -12.08 4.62 11.48
C GLY A 74 -11.26 4.29 10.24
N ILE A 75 -10.73 3.06 10.11
CA ILE A 75 -10.06 2.58 8.88
C ILE A 75 -10.49 1.17 8.49
N GLU A 76 -11.75 0.81 8.70
CA GLU A 76 -12.27 -0.55 8.48
C GLU A 76 -12.26 -0.99 7.01
N ASN A 77 -12.07 -0.06 6.08
CA ASN A 77 -11.94 -0.33 4.65
C ASN A 77 -11.11 0.76 3.92
N PRO A 78 -10.63 0.47 2.69
CA PRO A 78 -9.84 1.40 1.88
C PRO A 78 -10.44 2.79 1.70
N LYS A 79 -11.78 2.90 1.60
CA LYS A 79 -12.43 4.21 1.47
C LYS A 79 -12.22 5.08 2.71
N LYS A 80 -12.42 4.52 3.90
CA LYS A 80 -12.30 5.26 5.16
C LYS A 80 -10.87 5.74 5.42
N ILE A 81 -9.86 4.90 5.15
CA ILE A 81 -8.47 5.35 5.27
C ILE A 81 -8.14 6.44 4.24
N LEU A 82 -8.67 6.38 3.02
CA LEU A 82 -8.50 7.45 2.03
C LEU A 82 -9.16 8.78 2.46
N GLU A 83 -10.30 8.72 3.15
CA GLU A 83 -10.94 9.90 3.75
C GLU A 83 -10.01 10.54 4.80
N LEU A 84 -9.44 9.74 5.69
CA LEU A 84 -8.48 10.21 6.69
C LEU A 84 -7.20 10.77 6.07
N ILE A 85 -6.63 10.08 5.07
CA ILE A 85 -5.45 10.55 4.34
C ILE A 85 -5.74 11.89 3.67
N ARG A 86 -6.94 12.06 3.09
CA ARG A 86 -7.34 13.33 2.48
C ARG A 86 -7.30 14.47 3.49
N GLU A 87 -7.90 14.28 4.67
CA GLU A 87 -7.92 15.32 5.71
C GLU A 87 -6.51 15.73 6.15
N LYS A 88 -5.62 14.75 6.34
CA LYS A 88 -4.21 15.00 6.68
C LYS A 88 -3.47 15.71 5.55
N PHE A 89 -3.59 15.22 4.32
CA PHE A 89 -3.00 15.84 3.14
C PHE A 89 -3.45 17.29 2.95
N MET A 90 -4.75 17.55 3.12
CA MET A 90 -5.30 18.91 3.04
C MET A 90 -4.72 19.84 4.09
N THR A 91 -4.47 19.33 5.31
CA THR A 91 -3.80 20.10 6.38
C THR A 91 -2.38 20.49 5.97
N PHE A 92 -1.57 19.51 5.52
CA PHE A 92 -0.22 19.79 5.03
C PHE A 92 -0.22 20.77 3.86
N ASN A 93 -1.16 20.63 2.93
CA ASN A 93 -1.26 21.52 1.78
C ASN A 93 -1.64 22.96 2.19
N LEU A 94 -2.61 23.13 3.07
CA LEU A 94 -3.02 24.45 3.57
C LEU A 94 -1.90 25.14 4.38
N ASN A 95 -1.07 24.36 5.06
CA ASN A 95 0.07 24.87 5.82
C ASN A 95 1.34 25.06 4.98
N ASN A 96 1.32 24.71 3.68
CA ASN A 96 2.51 24.65 2.81
C ASN A 96 3.63 23.70 3.29
N GLU A 97 3.24 22.61 3.97
CA GLU A 97 4.14 21.58 4.51
C GLU A 97 4.22 20.33 3.60
N ALA A 98 3.48 20.33 2.48
CA ALA A 98 3.52 19.26 1.48
C ALA A 98 4.78 19.35 0.62
N HIS A 99 5.88 18.76 1.09
CA HIS A 99 7.16 18.73 0.38
C HIS A 99 7.22 17.61 -0.66
N TRP A 100 7.03 17.96 -1.93
CA TRP A 100 7.11 17.02 -3.04
C TRP A 100 8.56 16.74 -3.46
N THR A 101 8.92 15.47 -3.54
CA THR A 101 10.20 15.00 -4.07
C THR A 101 10.01 14.60 -5.53
N ALA A 102 10.89 15.07 -6.41
CA ALA A 102 10.86 14.71 -7.83
C ALA A 102 11.54 13.35 -8.07
N GLU A 103 10.90 12.50 -8.86
CA GLU A 103 11.42 11.21 -9.29
C GLU A 103 11.23 11.05 -10.81
N LYS A 104 12.28 11.40 -11.57
CA LYS A 104 12.25 11.48 -13.05
C LYS A 104 11.11 12.39 -13.54
N GLU A 105 10.02 11.80 -14.02
CA GLU A 105 8.88 12.50 -14.59
C GLU A 105 7.69 12.61 -13.63
N ASP A 106 7.76 11.89 -12.50
CA ASP A 106 6.75 11.85 -11.47
C ASP A 106 7.24 12.62 -10.25
N LYS A 107 6.35 12.87 -9.30
CA LYS A 107 6.71 13.40 -7.98
C LYS A 107 5.93 12.68 -6.91
N HIS A 108 6.54 12.52 -5.74
CA HIS A 108 5.89 11.88 -4.61
C HIS A 108 5.93 12.77 -3.38
N PHE A 109 4.92 12.59 -2.52
CA PHE A 109 4.85 13.17 -1.20
C PHE A 109 4.60 12.04 -0.20
N VAL A 110 5.41 12.00 0.85
CA VAL A 110 5.38 10.97 1.88
C VAL A 110 5.16 11.63 3.23
N PHE A 111 4.29 11.03 4.03
CA PHE A 111 4.12 11.40 5.43
C PHE A 111 3.69 10.19 6.25
N THR A 112 3.90 10.29 7.56
CA THR A 112 3.36 9.34 8.53
C THR A 112 2.45 10.07 9.51
N PHE A 113 1.52 9.34 10.13
CA PHE A 113 0.74 9.86 11.24
C PHE A 113 0.45 8.77 12.26
N GLU A 114 0.36 9.18 13.52
CA GLU A 114 0.07 8.29 14.65
C GLU A 114 -1.42 7.94 14.72
N TYR A 115 -1.68 6.79 15.32
CA TYR A 115 -2.99 6.26 15.65
C TYR A 115 -3.03 5.83 17.12
N ASP A 116 -4.19 5.95 17.75
CA ASP A 116 -4.36 5.71 19.20
C ASP A 116 -4.12 4.25 19.61
N PHE A 117 -4.13 3.32 18.66
CA PHE A 117 -3.97 1.89 18.88
C PHE A 117 -3.18 1.25 17.74
N ALA A 118 -2.74 0.02 17.96
CA ALA A 118 -2.03 -0.76 16.95
C ALA A 118 -2.89 -0.94 15.69
N VAL A 119 -2.31 -0.59 14.54
CA VAL A 119 -2.96 -0.65 13.23
C VAL A 119 -2.47 -1.81 12.38
N GLY A 120 -1.36 -2.46 12.74
CA GLY A 120 -0.83 -3.64 12.05
C GLY A 120 0.55 -4.00 12.58
N ASP A 121 1.28 -4.85 11.88
CA ASP A 121 2.62 -5.28 12.29
C ASP A 121 3.73 -4.68 11.43
N LYS A 122 4.89 -4.46 12.05
CA LYS A 122 6.15 -4.15 11.38
C LYS A 122 6.73 -5.43 10.78
N ASN A 123 6.14 -5.90 9.69
CA ASN A 123 6.48 -7.19 9.10
C ASN A 123 7.60 -7.15 8.05
N VAL A 124 8.39 -6.08 8.02
CA VAL A 124 9.48 -5.91 7.07
C VAL A 124 10.79 -5.76 7.83
N VAL A 125 11.77 -6.58 7.45
CA VAL A 125 13.11 -6.58 8.04
C VAL A 125 14.17 -6.67 6.96
N SER A 126 15.40 -6.25 7.27
CA SER A 126 16.54 -6.50 6.39
C SER A 126 16.98 -7.95 6.53
N ILE A 127 17.31 -8.61 5.42
CA ILE A 127 17.94 -9.94 5.44
C ILE A 127 19.21 -9.96 6.29
N LYS A 128 19.90 -8.82 6.44
CA LYS A 128 21.11 -8.69 7.26
C LYS A 128 20.82 -8.71 8.75
N SER A 129 19.64 -8.26 9.18
CA SER A 129 19.24 -8.26 10.59
C SER A 129 18.72 -9.62 11.07
N LEU A 130 18.46 -10.57 10.15
CA LEU A 130 18.02 -11.91 10.51
C LEU A 130 19.14 -12.72 11.17
N ALA A 131 18.77 -13.62 12.08
CA ALA A 131 19.68 -14.64 12.59
C ALA A 131 20.06 -15.61 11.46
N ASP A 132 21.23 -16.24 11.55
CA ASP A 132 21.74 -17.10 10.47
C ASP A 132 20.86 -18.32 10.21
N ASP A 133 20.13 -18.82 11.21
CA ASP A 133 19.16 -19.90 11.02
C ASP A 133 17.90 -19.41 10.29
N ASP A 134 17.43 -18.19 10.56
CA ASP A 134 16.28 -17.59 9.85
C ASP A 134 16.63 -17.25 8.41
N LYS A 135 17.87 -16.80 8.12
CA LYS A 135 18.35 -16.55 6.75
C LYS A 135 18.24 -17.81 5.88
N LYS A 136 18.50 -18.99 6.43
CA LYS A 136 18.37 -20.28 5.70
C LYS A 136 16.91 -20.61 5.35
N ASN A 137 15.97 -20.05 6.11
CA ASN A 137 14.54 -20.25 5.92
C ASN A 137 13.90 -19.21 4.99
N VAL A 138 14.66 -18.20 4.54
CA VAL A 138 14.18 -17.19 3.59
C VAL A 138 13.82 -17.84 2.26
N LYS A 139 12.59 -17.60 1.80
CA LYS A 139 12.07 -18.11 0.53
C LYS A 139 11.71 -16.96 -0.39
N LYS A 140 12.09 -17.09 -1.65
CA LYS A 140 11.63 -16.19 -2.71
C LYS A 140 10.31 -16.69 -3.28
N VAL A 141 9.27 -15.86 -3.19
CA VAL A 141 7.91 -16.19 -3.62
C VAL A 141 7.33 -15.06 -4.46
N PHE A 142 6.30 -15.33 -5.27
CA PHE A 142 5.58 -14.28 -5.98
C PHE A 142 4.72 -13.47 -5.01
N ARG A 143 4.82 -12.14 -5.12
CA ARG A 143 4.18 -11.20 -4.21
C ARG A 143 2.66 -11.25 -4.29
N SER A 144 2.13 -11.34 -5.50
CA SER A 144 0.71 -11.21 -5.76
C SER A 144 0.30 -11.95 -7.03
N LYS A 145 -0.98 -12.28 -7.14
CA LYS A 145 -1.62 -12.72 -8.39
C LYS A 145 -2.33 -11.56 -9.12
N CYS A 146 -2.24 -10.33 -8.61
CA CYS A 146 -2.81 -9.16 -9.25
C CYS A 146 -2.22 -8.91 -10.64
N ALA A 147 -3.04 -8.40 -11.55
CA ALA A 147 -2.59 -7.96 -12.87
C ALA A 147 -1.47 -6.92 -12.75
N GLY A 148 -0.44 -7.06 -13.59
CA GLY A 148 0.75 -6.19 -13.57
C GLY A 148 1.83 -6.59 -12.55
N GLU A 149 1.48 -7.34 -11.50
CA GLU A 149 2.41 -7.72 -10.42
C GLU A 149 2.69 -9.21 -10.31
N SER A 150 2.07 -10.04 -11.15
CA SER A 150 2.15 -11.51 -11.07
C SER A 150 3.57 -12.09 -11.16
N ASN A 151 4.52 -11.31 -11.67
CA ASN A 151 5.92 -11.72 -11.84
C ASN A 151 6.86 -11.04 -10.84
N ILE A 152 6.34 -10.22 -9.91
CA ILE A 152 7.13 -9.59 -8.86
C ILE A 152 7.39 -10.63 -7.78
N ALA A 153 8.66 -10.88 -7.48
CA ALA A 153 9.09 -11.81 -6.46
C ALA A 153 9.65 -11.07 -5.25
N VAL A 154 9.27 -11.51 -4.05
CA VAL A 154 9.71 -10.97 -2.76
C VAL A 154 10.32 -12.08 -1.91
N ASN A 155 11.18 -11.70 -0.96
CA ASN A 155 11.69 -12.62 0.03
C ASN A 155 10.72 -12.69 1.21
N THR A 156 10.53 -13.89 1.75
CA THR A 156 9.66 -14.15 2.89
C THR A 156 10.33 -15.03 3.92
N VAL A 157 9.98 -14.86 5.18
CA VAL A 157 10.37 -15.72 6.31
C VAL A 157 9.19 -15.86 7.26
N SER A 158 9.12 -16.93 8.05
CA SER A 158 8.02 -17.18 8.99
C SER A 158 8.56 -17.57 10.36
N GLY A 159 7.70 -17.48 11.38
CA GLY A 159 8.03 -17.86 12.75
C GLY A 159 8.85 -16.82 13.51
N ILE A 160 8.95 -15.60 12.98
CA ILE A 160 9.58 -14.46 13.66
C ILE A 160 8.48 -13.66 14.37
N GLU A 161 8.69 -13.35 15.65
CA GLU A 161 7.79 -12.50 16.43
C GLU A 161 7.79 -11.06 15.88
N LEU A 162 6.60 -10.50 15.71
CA LEU A 162 6.41 -9.17 15.15
C LEU A 162 6.12 -8.13 16.21
N GLN A 163 6.59 -6.92 15.95
CA GLN A 163 6.22 -5.75 16.72
C GLN A 163 5.06 -5.03 16.03
N SER A 164 4.06 -4.64 16.80
CA SER A 164 2.96 -3.84 16.27
C SER A 164 3.41 -2.42 15.92
N ALA A 165 2.75 -1.85 14.92
CA ALA A 165 2.85 -0.46 14.51
C ALA A 165 1.56 0.27 14.91
N ASN A 166 1.72 1.47 15.48
CA ASN A 166 0.64 2.43 15.76
C ASN A 166 0.74 3.66 14.84
N MET A 167 1.59 3.62 13.82
CA MET A 167 1.74 4.67 12.82
C MET A 167 1.27 4.16 11.47
N ILE A 168 0.73 5.06 10.65
CA ILE A 168 0.34 4.80 9.28
C ILE A 168 1.28 5.56 8.36
N TYR A 169 1.91 4.82 7.45
CA TYR A 169 2.68 5.39 6.35
C TYR A 169 1.75 5.70 5.17
N VAL A 170 1.99 6.84 4.52
CA VAL A 170 1.28 7.27 3.32
C VAL A 170 2.29 7.73 2.29
N GLU A 171 2.06 7.31 1.05
CA GLU A 171 2.78 7.82 -0.10
C GLU A 171 1.79 8.18 -1.21
N ILE A 172 1.94 9.39 -1.72
CA ILE A 172 1.09 10.00 -2.73
C ILE A 172 1.96 10.30 -3.95
N PHE A 173 1.68 9.62 -5.06
CA PHE A 173 2.35 9.87 -6.33
C PHE A 173 1.49 10.73 -7.25
N GLU A 174 2.09 11.78 -7.79
CA GLU A 174 1.60 12.47 -8.96
C GLU A 174 2.30 11.91 -10.20
N THR A 175 1.51 11.33 -11.09
CA THR A 175 2.00 10.79 -12.37
C THR A 175 1.50 11.64 -13.53
N LYS A 176 2.21 11.61 -14.66
CA LYS A 176 1.73 12.25 -15.90
C LYS A 176 0.60 11.48 -16.60
N GLN A 177 0.43 10.20 -16.30
CA GLN A 177 -0.51 9.32 -17.02
C GLN A 177 -1.94 9.40 -16.47
N LEU A 178 -2.10 9.73 -15.19
CA LEU A 178 -3.40 9.73 -14.51
C LEU A 178 -3.79 11.15 -14.08
N PRO A 179 -5.08 11.51 -14.18
CA PRO A 179 -5.57 12.82 -13.77
C PRO A 179 -5.82 12.91 -12.25
N PHE A 180 -5.30 11.96 -11.46
CA PHE A 180 -5.46 11.91 -10.00
C PHE A 180 -4.19 11.34 -9.37
N PHE A 181 -4.03 11.55 -8.07
CA PHE A 181 -2.93 10.94 -7.32
C PHE A 181 -3.11 9.44 -7.15
N VAL A 182 -2.02 8.69 -7.32
CA VAL A 182 -1.95 7.28 -6.91
C VAL A 182 -1.51 7.27 -5.46
N ILE A 183 -2.31 6.64 -4.60
CA ILE A 183 -2.11 6.69 -3.14
C ILE A 183 -1.91 5.27 -2.63
N THR A 184 -0.83 5.06 -1.88
CA THR A 184 -0.62 3.84 -1.11
C THR A 184 -0.51 4.17 0.38
N SER A 185 -0.92 3.23 1.21
CA SER A 185 -0.84 3.37 2.66
C SER A 185 -0.83 2.00 3.33
N PHE A 186 -0.04 1.89 4.39
CA PHE A 186 0.15 0.68 5.18
C PHE A 186 0.63 1.03 6.60
N PRO A 187 0.54 0.11 7.57
CA PRO A 187 1.16 0.30 8.89
C PRO A 187 2.64 0.60 8.74
N ASP A 188 3.16 1.64 9.39
CA ASP A 188 4.57 2.01 9.24
C ASP A 188 5.49 0.90 9.77
N CYS A 189 6.26 0.32 8.86
CA CYS A 189 7.20 -0.76 9.11
C CYS A 189 8.66 -0.35 8.88
N LEU A 190 8.94 0.95 8.73
CA LEU A 190 10.29 1.48 8.46
C LEU A 190 10.95 0.90 7.19
N ALA A 191 10.16 0.34 6.27
CA ALA A 191 10.66 -0.28 5.04
C ALA A 191 11.48 0.69 4.18
N SER A 192 11.18 1.99 4.23
CA SER A 192 11.88 3.03 3.48
C SER A 192 13.36 3.19 3.85
N ALA A 193 13.80 2.65 5.00
CA ALA A 193 15.20 2.64 5.40
C ALA A 193 15.97 1.40 4.92
N ILE A 194 15.29 0.40 4.35
CA ILE A 194 15.88 -0.88 3.95
C ILE A 194 15.96 -0.92 2.41
N PRO A 195 17.14 -1.21 1.82
CA PRO A 195 17.26 -1.38 0.37
C PRO A 195 16.34 -2.50 -0.16
N ASP A 196 15.74 -2.28 -1.34
CA ASP A 196 14.77 -3.22 -1.93
C ASP A 196 15.30 -4.66 -2.07
N ASP A 197 16.59 -4.83 -2.35
CA ASP A 197 17.26 -6.13 -2.49
C ASP A 197 17.51 -6.83 -1.14
N GLU A 198 17.37 -6.11 -0.03
CA GLU A 198 17.49 -6.62 1.33
C GLU A 198 16.14 -6.87 2.02
N LEU A 199 15.03 -6.40 1.45
CA LEU A 199 13.70 -6.54 2.04
C LEU A 199 13.29 -8.00 2.18
N VAL A 200 12.90 -8.38 3.40
CA VAL A 200 12.26 -9.66 3.73
C VAL A 200 10.94 -9.39 4.44
N PHE A 201 9.85 -9.94 3.91
CA PHE A 201 8.55 -9.92 4.55
C PHE A 201 8.43 -11.08 5.53
N VAL A 202 8.12 -10.79 6.77
CA VAL A 202 7.70 -11.80 7.74
C VAL A 202 6.22 -12.11 7.48
N VAL A 203 5.91 -13.38 7.21
CA VAL A 203 4.57 -13.88 6.84
C VAL A 203 4.11 -15.01 7.75
#